data_AF-A0A4S1G5B4-F1
#
_entry.id   AF-A0A4S1G5B4-F1
#
_cell.length_a   1.000
_cell.length_b   1.000
_cell.length_c   1.000
_cell.angle_alpha   90.00
_cell.angle_beta   90.00
_cell.angle_gamma   90.00
#
_symmetry.space_group_name_H-M   'P 1'
#
loop_
_entity.id
_entity.type
_entity.pdbx_description
1 polymer ?
#
loop_
_entity_poly.entity_id
_entity_poly.type
_entity_poly.pdbx_seq_one_letter_code
_entity_poly.pdbx_strand_id
1 'polypeptide(L)' 'MAKDPFRIRDHVPEFDDIVAEIVRGSPETRAKVPMVADVAYGPNSTETVDLFFPQGKRDRLPVHMFIHGG' A
#
# COMPACT_ATOMS: atom_id res chain seq x y z
N MET A 1 -24.95 -21.10 7.94
CA MET A 1 -23.62 -21.31 8.56
C MET A 1 -23.19 -20.00 9.19
N ALA A 2 -22.57 -20.02 10.37
CA ALA A 2 -22.00 -18.81 10.96
C ALA A 2 -20.81 -18.33 10.09
N LYS A 3 -20.65 -17.00 9.94
CA LYS A 3 -19.50 -16.41 9.24
C LYS A 3 -18.24 -16.61 10.07
N ASP A 4 -17.10 -16.89 9.43
CA ASP A 4 -15.81 -17.02 10.12
C ASP A 4 -15.33 -15.63 10.59
N PRO A 5 -15.16 -15.38 11.91
CA PRO A 5 -14.75 -14.07 12.43
C PRO A 5 -13.37 -13.62 11.95
N PHE A 6 -12.51 -14.52 11.46
CA PHE A 6 -11.17 -14.20 10.97
C PHE A 6 -11.11 -14.01 9.45
N ARG A 7 -12.22 -14.21 8.75
CA ARG A 7 -12.29 -14.09 7.30
C ARG A 7 -13.06 -12.83 6.91
N ILE A 8 -12.36 -11.71 6.81
CA ILE A 8 -12.93 -10.38 6.51
C ILE A 8 -13.85 -10.41 5.28
N ARG A 9 -13.49 -11.17 4.24
CA ARG A 9 -14.29 -11.37 3.01
C ARG A 9 -15.71 -11.87 3.28
N ASP A 10 -15.95 -12.61 4.37
CA ASP A 10 -17.29 -13.08 4.72
C ASP A 10 -18.16 -11.95 5.31
N HIS A 11 -17.53 -10.89 5.84
CA HIS A 11 -18.20 -9.80 6.55
C HIS A 11 -18.38 -8.54 5.69
N VAL A 12 -17.59 -8.36 4.64
CA VAL A 12 -17.61 -7.19 3.77
C VAL A 12 -18.26 -7.56 2.43
N PRO A 13 -19.49 -7.07 2.12
CA PRO A 13 -20.22 -7.51 0.93
C PRO A 13 -19.49 -7.24 -0.40
N GLU A 14 -18.79 -6.13 -0.53
CA GLU A 14 -18.07 -5.71 -1.75
C GLU A 14 -16.55 -5.93 -1.65
N PHE A 15 -16.11 -6.88 -0.81
CA PHE A 15 -14.70 -7.11 -0.53
C PHE A 15 -13.86 -7.24 -1.81
N ASP A 16 -14.36 -8.01 -2.77
CA ASP A 16 -13.63 -8.29 -4.02
C ASP A 16 -13.51 -7.05 -4.90
N ASP A 17 -14.53 -6.21 -4.94
CA ASP A 17 -14.52 -4.98 -5.72
C ASP A 17 -13.54 -3.96 -5.12
N ILE A 18 -13.50 -3.85 -3.79
CA ILE A 18 -12.56 -2.99 -3.05
C ILE A 18 -11.11 -3.46 -3.31
N VAL A 19 -10.84 -4.77 -3.19
CA VAL A 19 -9.51 -5.31 -3.48
C VAL A 19 -9.12 -5.06 -4.94
N ALA A 20 -10.03 -5.27 -5.88
CA ALA A 20 -9.78 -5.00 -7.29
C ALA A 20 -9.48 -3.51 -7.54
N GLU A 21 -10.15 -2.60 -6.82
CA GLU A 21 -9.85 -1.17 -6.89
C GLU A 21 -8.46 -0.84 -6.36
N ILE A 22 -8.05 -1.39 -5.22
CA ILE A 22 -6.69 -1.19 -4.67
C ILE A 22 -5.62 -1.67 -5.66
N VAL A 23 -5.85 -2.84 -6.28
CA VAL A 23 -4.95 -3.41 -7.29
C VAL A 23 -4.81 -2.49 -8.50
N ARG A 24 -5.92 -1.88 -8.98
CA ARG A 24 -5.88 -0.90 -10.07
C ARG A 24 -5.26 0.44 -9.66
N GLY A 25 -5.59 0.94 -8.48
CA GLY A 25 -5.14 2.24 -7.99
C GLY A 25 -3.64 2.29 -7.71
N SER A 26 -3.06 1.19 -7.24
CA SER A 26 -1.63 1.11 -6.91
C SER A 26 -0.69 1.55 -8.05
N PRO A 27 -0.72 0.95 -9.26
CA PRO A 27 0.12 1.41 -10.37
C PRO A 27 -0.21 2.83 -10.82
N GLU A 28 -1.48 3.25 -10.79
CA GLU A 28 -1.86 4.62 -11.14
C GLU A 28 -1.26 5.66 -10.20
N THR A 29 -1.26 5.38 -8.90
CA THR A 29 -0.63 6.23 -7.88
C THR A 29 0.86 6.33 -8.12
N ARG A 30 1.55 5.21 -8.37
CA ARG A 30 3.00 5.22 -8.69
C ARG A 30 3.32 6.02 -9.95
N ALA A 31 2.41 6.02 -10.94
CA ALA A 31 2.59 6.79 -12.17
C ALA A 31 2.38 8.31 -11.98
N LYS A 32 1.57 8.72 -10.99
CA LYS A 32 1.15 10.12 -10.81
C LYS A 32 1.92 10.84 -9.69
N VAL A 33 2.42 10.12 -8.69
CA VAL A 33 3.08 10.70 -7.52
C VAL A 33 4.60 10.56 -7.65
N PRO A 34 5.39 11.62 -7.39
CA PRO A 34 6.84 11.52 -7.36
C PRO A 34 7.27 10.48 -6.32
N MET A 35 7.93 9.42 -6.77
CA MET A 35 8.33 8.30 -5.91
C MET A 35 9.63 7.66 -6.37
N VAL A 36 10.28 6.95 -5.45
CA VAL A 36 11.39 6.03 -5.71
C VAL A 36 10.93 4.67 -5.22
N ALA A 37 10.86 3.71 -6.14
CA ALA A 37 10.42 2.35 -5.85
C ALA A 37 11.58 1.49 -5.32
N ASP A 38 11.22 0.39 -4.66
CA ASP A 38 12.11 -0.74 -4.38
C ASP A 38 13.39 -0.38 -3.59
N VAL A 39 13.30 0.60 -2.67
CA VAL A 39 14.43 0.95 -1.81
C VAL A 39 14.67 -0.17 -0.81
N ALA A 40 15.77 -0.88 -0.97
CA ALA A 40 16.14 -1.99 -0.08
C ALA A 40 16.43 -1.49 1.35
N TYR A 41 15.86 -2.19 2.34
CA TYR A 41 16.19 -2.01 3.75
C TYR A 41 16.75 -3.28 4.41
N GLY A 42 16.77 -4.40 3.69
CA GLY A 42 17.28 -5.67 4.15
C GLY A 42 17.89 -6.51 3.02
N PRO A 43 18.48 -7.67 3.35
CA PRO A 43 19.13 -8.54 2.38
C PRO A 43 18.18 -9.27 1.43
N ASN A 44 16.90 -9.42 1.78
CA ASN A 44 15.92 -10.15 0.98
C ASN A 44 15.32 -9.26 -0.12
N SER A 45 14.99 -9.84 -1.27
CA SER A 45 14.41 -9.09 -2.40
C SER A 45 13.04 -8.49 -2.11
N THR A 46 12.35 -8.94 -1.06
CA THR A 46 11.05 -8.41 -0.61
C THR A 46 11.18 -7.40 0.54
N GLU A 47 12.40 -7.17 1.05
CA GLU A 47 12.67 -6.16 2.07
C GLU A 47 12.94 -4.81 1.41
N THR A 48 11.90 -4.31 0.76
CA THR A 48 11.92 -3.03 0.06
C THR A 48 10.80 -2.11 0.52
N VAL A 49 11.00 -0.80 0.35
CA VAL A 49 9.97 0.22 0.54
C VAL A 49 9.88 1.13 -0.67
N ASP A 50 8.66 1.53 -1.01
CA ASP A 50 8.39 2.61 -1.95
C ASP A 50 8.37 3.94 -1.17
N LEU A 51 9.22 4.89 -1.56
CA LEU A 51 9.26 6.22 -0.97
C LEU A 51 8.48 7.21 -1.84
N PHE A 52 7.40 7.77 -1.29
CA PHE A 52 6.58 8.80 -1.94
C PHE A 52 6.92 10.19 -1.40
N PHE A 53 7.03 11.17 -2.29
CA PHE A 53 7.47 12.51 -1.94
C PHE A 53 6.39 13.57 -2.22
N PRO A 54 6.19 14.53 -1.30
CA PRO A 54 5.29 15.65 -1.57
C PRO A 54 5.86 16.54 -2.69
N GLN A 55 4.97 17.31 -3.32
CA GLN A 55 5.38 18.41 -4.17
C GLN A 55 5.91 19.57 -3.31
N GLY A 56 6.94 20.27 -3.80
CA GLY A 56 7.52 21.41 -3.11
C GLY A 56 8.56 21.04 -2.05
N LYS A 57 8.43 21.58 -0.83
CA LYS A 57 9.42 21.43 0.25
C LYS A 57 9.58 19.96 0.64
N ARG A 58 10.83 19.51 0.78
CA ARG A 58 11.18 18.12 1.16
C ARG A 58 12.06 18.01 2.41
N ASP A 59 12.46 19.14 2.98
CA ASP A 59 13.35 19.18 4.15
C ASP A 59 12.58 19.21 5.48
N ARG A 60 13.04 18.41 6.45
CA ARG A 60 12.54 18.34 7.84
C ARG A 60 11.01 18.19 7.95
N LEU A 61 10.46 17.30 7.12
CA LEU A 61 9.06 16.89 7.21
C LEU A 61 8.94 15.56 7.96
N PRO A 62 7.79 15.28 8.61
CA PRO A 62 7.54 13.99 9.22
C PRO A 62 7.48 12.88 8.15
N VAL A 63 7.90 11.68 8.54
CA VAL A 63 7.76 10.48 7.72
C VAL A 63 6.48 9.75 8.14
N HIS A 64 5.55 9.58 7.20
CA HIS A 64 4.40 8.70 7.39
C HIS A 64 4.74 7.32 6.82
N MET A 65 4.63 6.28 7.66
CA MET A 65 4.89 4.90 7.26
C MET A 65 3.58 4.12 7.18
N PHE A 66 3.39 3.41 6.07
CA PHE A 66 2.28 2.49 5.87
C PHE A 66 2.84 1.08 5.66
N ILE A 67 2.32 0.11 6.42
CA ILE A 67 2.69 -1.30 6.32
C ILE A 67 1.40 -2.06 6.02
N HIS A 68 1.35 -2.70 4.85
CA HIS A 68 0.15 -3.40 4.42
C HIS A 68 -0.09 -4.67 5.25
N GLY A 69 -1.35 -5.08 5.35
CA GLY A 69 -1.73 -6.39 5.90
C GLY A 69 -1.63 -7.51 4.87
N GLY A 70 -2.18 -8.68 5.22
CA GLY A 70 -2.49 -9.77 4.30
C GLY A 70 -3.96 -10.09 4.37
#